data_AF-A0A433D8B7-F1
#
_entry.id   AF-A0A433D8B7-F1
#
_cell.length_a   1.000
_cell.length_b   1.000
_cell.length_c   1.000
_cell.angle_alpha   90.00
_cell.angle_beta   90.00
_cell.angle_gamma   90.00
#
_symmetry.space_group_name_H-M   'P 1'
#
loop_
_entity.id
_entity.type
_entity.pdbx_description
1 polymer ?
#
loop_
_entity_poly.entity_id
_entity_poly.type
_entity_poly.pdbx_seq_one_letter_code
_entity_poly.pdbx_strand_id
1 'polypeptide(L)'
;MVVMLTRNVATARGLVNGALRKVVRFDRTQYTAGVVQTKANDMSAPVVVVHFQNGLVEGIHCCEWTVDMGNGHYATRWQLPLLPAWAMTIHKAQGRIYII
;
A
#
# COMPACT_ATOMS: atom_id res chain seq x y z
N MET A 1 9.43 -10.38 -4.73
CA MET A 1 9.73 -8.97 -5.10
C MET A 1 9.80 -8.12 -3.83
N VAL A 2 10.77 -7.21 -3.70
CA VAL A 2 10.83 -6.27 -2.56
C VAL A 2 10.04 -5.02 -2.92
N VAL A 3 9.14 -4.64 -2.02
CA VAL A 3 8.25 -3.49 -2.16
C VAL A 3 8.27 -2.64 -0.90
N MET A 4 7.83 -1.40 -1.03
CA MET A 4 7.70 -0.47 0.06
C MET A 4 6.28 0.08 0.12
N LEU A 5 5.74 0.16 1.33
CA LEU A 5 4.46 0.78 1.58
C LEU A 5 4.57 2.31 1.47
N THR A 6 3.65 2.96 0.77
CA THR A 6 3.66 4.42 0.56
C THR A 6 2.62 5.17 1.38
N ARG A 7 1.82 4.46 2.18
CA ARG A 7 0.75 5.00 3.03
C ARG A 7 0.68 4.22 4.34
N ASN A 8 0.26 4.87 5.42
CA ASN A 8 -0.08 4.16 6.65
C ASN A 8 -1.38 3.38 6.44
N VAL A 9 -1.34 2.06 6.62
CA VAL A 9 -2.51 1.17 6.49
C VAL A 9 -2.97 0.70 7.87
N ALA A 10 -2.05 0.20 8.71
CA ALA A 10 -2.33 -0.22 10.07
C ALA A 10 -1.12 0.02 10.97
N THR A 11 -1.02 1.22 11.52
CA THR A 11 0.12 1.68 12.34
C THR A 11 0.41 0.75 13.52
N ALA A 12 -0.63 0.28 14.21
CA ALA A 12 -0.52 -0.65 15.33
C ALA A 12 0.12 -2.00 14.96
N ARG A 13 0.05 -2.39 13.68
CA ARG A 13 0.66 -3.64 13.15
C ARG A 13 1.97 -3.38 12.39
N GLY A 14 2.52 -2.16 12.46
CA GLY A 14 3.74 -1.78 11.75
C GLY A 14 3.56 -1.62 10.23
N LEU A 15 2.32 -1.47 9.77
CA LEU A 15 1.95 -1.17 8.38
C LEU A 15 2.00 0.34 8.15
N VAL A 16 3.21 0.86 8.12
CA VAL A 16 3.51 2.31 8.02
C VAL A 16 4.19 2.66 6.70
N ASN A 17 4.04 3.91 6.28
CA ASN A 17 4.74 4.46 5.13
C ASN A 17 6.26 4.31 5.31
N GLY A 18 6.95 3.78 4.30
CA GLY A 18 8.37 3.48 4.33
C GLY A 18 8.71 2.04 4.72
N ALA A 19 7.73 1.25 5.18
CA ALA A 19 7.96 -0.16 5.55
C ALA A 19 8.33 -0.99 4.31
N LEU A 20 9.46 -1.70 4.40
CA LEU A 20 9.93 -2.63 3.36
C LEU A 20 9.34 -4.01 3.58
N ARG A 21 8.79 -4.62 2.53
CA ARG A 21 8.16 -5.95 2.60
C ARG A 21 8.46 -6.78 1.36
N LYS A 22 8.34 -8.10 1.49
CA LYS A 22 8.46 -9.04 0.38
C LYS A 22 7.08 -9.46 -0.07
N VAL A 23 6.76 -9.27 -1.35
CA VAL A 23 5.55 -9.83 -1.96
C VAL A 23 5.70 -11.35 -2.00
N VAL A 24 4.69 -12.04 -1.47
CA VAL A 24 4.61 -13.50 -1.40
C VAL A 24 3.70 -14.03 -2.51
N ARG A 25 2.55 -13.39 -2.71
CA ARG A 25 1.54 -13.85 -3.65
C ARG A 25 0.66 -12.68 -4.12
N PHE A 26 0.08 -12.86 -5.31
CA PHE A 26 -0.99 -12.02 -5.82
C PHE A 26 -2.28 -12.84 -5.80
N ASP A 27 -3.28 -12.36 -5.07
CA ASP A 27 -4.59 -12.98 -5.03
C ASP A 27 -5.59 -12.15 -5.82
N ARG A 28 -6.37 -12.85 -6.66
CA ARG A 28 -7.54 -12.29 -7.35
C ARG A 28 -8.85 -12.68 -6.65
N THR A 29 -8.74 -13.48 -5.59
CA THR A 29 -9.85 -14.05 -4.84
C THR A 29 -10.16 -13.19 -3.62
N GLN A 30 -11.44 -12.89 -3.46
CA GLN A 30 -12.07 -12.07 -2.41
C GLN A 30 -11.47 -12.38 -1.02
N TYR A 31 -10.85 -11.38 -0.38
CA TYR A 31 -10.49 -11.47 1.03
C TYR A 31 -11.62 -10.88 1.87
N THR A 32 -12.44 -11.76 2.47
CA THR A 32 -13.47 -11.38 3.44
C THR A 32 -12.90 -11.53 4.85
N ALA A 33 -12.25 -10.48 5.34
CA ALA A 33 -12.07 -10.28 6.79
C ALA A 33 -11.89 -8.78 7.09
N GLY A 34 -13.02 -8.11 7.38
CA GLY A 34 -13.09 -6.90 8.20
C GLY A 34 -12.47 -5.60 7.66
N VAL A 35 -13.29 -4.82 6.93
CA VAL A 35 -13.22 -3.33 6.79
C VAL A 35 -11.97 -2.81 6.03
N VAL A 36 -12.07 -2.22 4.83
CA VAL A 36 -12.74 -0.96 4.47
C VAL A 36 -13.22 -1.08 3.01
N GLN A 37 -14.52 -0.83 2.79
CA GLN A 37 -15.01 -0.52 1.46
C GLN A 37 -14.66 0.91 1.10
N THR A 38 -14.12 1.15 -0.09
CA THR A 38 -14.25 2.44 -0.75
C THR A 38 -14.46 2.24 -2.25
N LYS A 39 -15.58 2.82 -2.70
CA LYS A 39 -16.15 3.01 -4.04
C LYS A 39 -15.93 1.95 -5.13
N ALA A 40 -17.06 1.29 -5.40
CA ALA A 40 -17.44 0.57 -6.62
C ALA A 40 -16.77 -0.79 -6.82
N ASN A 41 -17.24 -1.80 -6.08
CA ASN A 41 -17.66 -3.13 -6.55
C ASN A 41 -16.80 -3.92 -7.56
N ASP A 42 -15.55 -3.53 -7.80
CA ASP A 42 -14.63 -4.29 -8.63
C ASP A 42 -13.96 -5.31 -7.71
N MET A 43 -14.73 -6.36 -7.39
CA MET A 43 -14.27 -7.57 -6.69
C MET A 43 -13.11 -8.29 -7.42
N SER A 44 -12.65 -7.73 -8.54
CA SER A 44 -11.51 -8.16 -9.36
C SER A 44 -10.18 -7.49 -9.01
N ALA A 45 -10.19 -6.45 -8.16
CA ALA A 45 -8.97 -5.70 -7.83
C ALA A 45 -7.92 -6.61 -7.16
N PRO A 46 -6.67 -6.63 -7.67
CA PRO A 46 -5.65 -7.54 -7.17
C PRO A 46 -5.27 -7.21 -5.72
N VAL A 47 -5.31 -8.23 -4.86
CA VAL A 47 -4.79 -8.17 -3.51
C VAL A 47 -3.33 -8.62 -3.54
N VAL A 48 -2.43 -7.78 -3.03
CA VAL A 48 -1.02 -8.15 -2.90
C VAL A 48 -0.74 -8.61 -1.50
N VAL A 49 -0.39 -9.87 -1.35
CA VAL A 49 -0.07 -10.47 -0.07
C VAL A 49 1.43 -10.29 0.20
N VAL A 50 1.75 -9.64 1.32
CA VAL A 50 3.14 -9.32 1.71
C VAL A 50 3.52 -10.00 3.02
N HIS A 51 4.77 -10.46 3.13
CA HIS A 51 5.34 -11.03 4.35
C HIS A 51 5.93 -9.94 5.22
N PHE A 52 5.71 -10.06 6.53
CA PHE A 52 6.20 -9.14 7.54
C PHE A 52 7.38 -9.73 8.31
N GLN A 53 8.21 -8.87 8.91
CA GLN A 53 9.34 -9.33 9.72
C GLN A 53 8.90 -10.09 10.98
N ASN A 54 7.70 -9.83 11.48
CA ASN A 54 7.10 -10.54 12.60
C ASN A 54 6.37 -11.84 12.19
N GLY A 55 6.52 -12.30 10.94
CA GLY A 55 5.85 -13.50 10.43
C GLY A 55 4.36 -13.30 10.08
N LEU A 56 3.81 -12.10 10.28
CA LEU A 56 2.47 -11.78 9.81
C LEU A 56 2.42 -11.84 8.27
N VAL A 57 1.24 -12.10 7.72
CA VAL A 57 0.94 -12.07 6.30
C VAL A 57 -0.36 -11.28 6.13
N GLU A 58 -0.33 -10.19 5.36
CA GLU A 58 -1.50 -9.31 5.17
C GLU A 58 -1.73 -9.03 3.68
N GLY A 59 -3.01 -8.90 3.33
CA GLY A 59 -3.45 -8.45 2.03
C GLY A 59 -3.45 -6.93 1.94
N ILE A 60 -2.72 -6.39 0.96
CA ILE A 60 -2.73 -4.97 0.64
C ILE A 60 -3.72 -4.72 -0.50
N HIS A 61 -4.66 -3.81 -0.25
CA HIS A 61 -5.71 -3.41 -1.17
C HIS A 61 -5.40 -2.07 -1.86
N CYS A 62 -6.06 -1.81 -2.98
CA CYS A 62 -6.06 -0.50 -3.60
C CYS A 62 -6.62 0.54 -2.64
N CYS A 63 -6.03 1.74 -2.67
CA CYS A 63 -6.53 2.88 -1.92
C CYS A 63 -6.69 4.09 -2.83
N GLU A 64 -7.56 5.00 -2.42
CA GLU A 64 -7.79 6.27 -3.09
C GLU A 64 -6.68 7.27 -2.73
N TRP A 65 -6.15 7.93 -3.76
CA TRP A 65 -5.19 9.02 -3.68
C TRP A 65 -5.81 10.25 -4.31
N THR A 66 -6.04 11.28 -3.51
CA THR A 66 -6.56 12.56 -3.97
C THR A 66 -5.43 13.57 -4.10
N VAL A 67 -5.45 14.35 -5.18
CA VAL A 67 -4.59 15.52 -5.35
C VAL A 67 -5.51 16.73 -5.39
N ASP A 68 -5.32 17.62 -4.42
CA ASP A 68 -6.04 18.89 -4.33
C ASP A 68 -5.08 20.02 -4.72
N MET A 69 -5.55 20.99 -5.50
CA MET A 69 -4.73 22.10 -5.97
C MET A 69 -5.50 23.41 -5.84
N GLY A 70 -4.93 24.35 -5.07
CA GLY A 70 -5.41 25.72 -4.88
C GLY A 70 -6.85 25.81 -4.32
N ASN A 71 -7.82 25.64 -5.20
CA ASN A 71 -9.23 25.95 -5.04
C ASN A 71 -10.17 24.73 -5.25
N GLY A 72 -9.65 23.50 -5.35
CA GLY A 72 -10.51 22.32 -5.37
C GLY A 72 -9.78 20.98 -5.50
N HIS A 73 -10.61 19.92 -5.53
CA HIS A 73 -10.17 18.56 -5.84
C HIS A 73 -9.82 18.45 -7.32
N TYR A 74 -8.58 18.08 -7.63
CA TYR A 74 -8.08 18.08 -9.01
C TYR A 74 -8.19 16.69 -9.64
N ALA A 75 -7.70 15.67 -8.94
CA ALA A 75 -7.70 14.31 -9.46
C ALA A 75 -7.72 13.27 -8.35
N THR A 76 -8.32 12.13 -8.68
CA THR A 76 -8.28 10.93 -7.86
C THR A 76 -7.60 9.79 -8.61
N ARG A 77 -6.80 9.00 -7.89
CA ARG A 77 -6.20 7.76 -8.38
C ARG A 77 -6.50 6.61 -7.43
N TRP A 78 -6.92 5.48 -7.98
CA TRP A 78 -7.07 4.21 -7.27
C TRP A 78 -5.86 3.33 -7.55
N GLN A 79 -5.07 3.03 -6.52
CA GLN A 79 -3.82 2.29 -6.70
C GLN A 79 -3.40 1.60 -5.40
N LEU A 80 -2.74 0.44 -5.53
CA LEU A 80 -2.05 -0.21 -4.43
C LEU A 80 -1.00 0.74 -3.82
N PRO A 81 -0.96 0.92 -2.50
CA PRO A 81 0.03 1.77 -1.83
C PRO A 81 1.41 1.10 -1.75
N LEU A 82 1.90 0.55 -2.86
CA LEU A 82 3.16 -0.20 -2.96
C LEU A 82 4.03 0.35 -4.10
N LEU A 83 5.33 0.48 -3.84
CA LEU A 83 6.35 0.76 -4.86
C LEU A 83 7.43 -0.32 -4.85
N PRO A 84 8.01 -0.70 -6.01
CA PRO A 84 9.24 -1.49 -6.04
C PRO A 84 10.33 -0.79 -5.24
N ALA A 85 11.07 -1.54 -4.43
CA ALA A 85 11.96 -0.95 -3.42
C ALA A 85 13.39 -1.50 -3.44
N TRP A 86 13.81 -2.07 -4.56
CA TRP A 86 15.21 -2.45 -4.78
C TRP A 86 16.13 -1.23 -4.90
N ALA A 87 15.63 -0.14 -5.47
CA ALA A 87 16.34 1.12 -5.58
C ALA A 87 15.35 2.28 -5.49
N MET A 88 15.80 3.40 -4.92
CA MET A 88 15.05 4.64 -4.82
C MET A 88 16.03 5.82 -4.91
N THR A 89 15.61 6.91 -5.55
CA THR A 89 16.44 8.13 -5.60
C THR A 89 16.42 8.84 -4.26
N ILE A 90 17.52 9.51 -3.91
CA ILE A 90 17.68 10.24 -2.64
C ILE A 90 16.59 11.32 -2.49
N HIS A 91 16.26 12.04 -3.56
CA HIS A 91 15.18 13.03 -3.54
C HIS A 91 13.82 12.44 -3.16
N LYS A 92 13.53 11.19 -3.52
CA LYS A 92 12.28 10.51 -3.13
C LYS A 92 12.39 9.83 -1.77
N ALA A 93 13.59 9.71 -1.22
CA ALA A 93 13.85 9.21 0.12
C ALA A 93 13.74 10.26 1.22
N GLN A 94 13.80 11.54 0.85
CA GLN A 94 13.80 12.63 1.80
C GLN A 94 12.55 12.61 2.71
N GLY A 95 12.78 12.80 4.02
CA GLY A 95 11.72 12.85 5.02
C GLY A 95 11.08 11.50 5.36
N ARG A 96 11.64 10.38 4.88
CA ARG A 96 11.15 9.03 5.15
C ARG A 96 12.15 8.27 6.02
N ILE A 97 11.61 7.47 6.94
CA ILE A 97 12.36 6.50 7.72
C ILE A 97 12.13 5.13 7.08
N TYR A 98 13.21 4.41 6.82
CA TYR A 98 13.17 3.06 6.27
C TYR A 98 13.29 2.05 7.39
N ILE A 99 12.22 1.29 7.59
CA ILE A 99 12.20 0.17 8.53
C ILE A 99 12.43 -1.08 7.69
N ILE A 100 13.66 -1.59 7.77
CA ILE A 100 14.14 -2.80 7.08
C ILE A 100 13.73 -4.01 7.87
#